data_AF-A0A8T6VTM0-F1
#
_entry.id   AF-A0A8T6VTM0-F1
#
_cell.length_a   1.000
_cell.length_b   1.000
_cell.length_c   1.000
_cell.angle_alpha   90.00
_cell.angle_beta   90.00
_cell.angle_gamma   90.00
#
_symmetry.space_group_name_H-M   'P 1'
#
loop_
_entity.id
_entity.type
_entity.pdbx_description
1 polymer ?
#
loop_
_entity_poly.entity_id
_entity_poly.type
_entity_poly.pdbx_seq_one_letter_code
_entity_poly.pdbx_strand_id
1 'polypeptide(L)'
;FFPHPTAMKGGSVALVSQSGGVTGLMIYKAADAELGVSKFASVGNRVNIDFHDMLRYLRQDDETEVVCLFIEGTEYAREMTEEIKKTTRTKPVIAFKVGKTPASQEA
;
A
#
# COMPACT_ATOMS: atom_id res chain seq x y z
N PHE A 1 14.34 -2.74 -11.88
CA PHE A 1 15.13 -1.87 -12.77
C PHE A 1 14.39 -0.53 -12.84
N PHE A 2 14.94 0.53 -12.24
CA PHE A 2 14.39 1.88 -12.37
C PHE A 2 15.15 2.55 -13.53
N PRO A 3 14.52 2.79 -14.68
CA PRO A 3 15.24 3.16 -15.91
C PRO A 3 15.86 4.56 -15.87
N HIS A 4 15.49 5.40 -14.90
CA HIS A 4 16.07 6.72 -14.68
C HIS A 4 15.83 7.17 -13.23
N PRO A 5 16.65 8.06 -12.64
CA PRO A 5 16.32 8.73 -11.38
C PRO A 5 14.95 9.41 -11.46
N THR A 6 14.03 8.94 -10.62
CA THR A 6 12.69 9.51 -10.45
C THR A 6 12.72 10.50 -9.28
N ALA A 7 12.59 11.79 -9.57
CA ALA A 7 12.42 12.79 -8.52
C ALA A 7 11.02 12.63 -7.91
N MET A 8 10.95 12.15 -6.66
CA MET A 8 9.70 12.06 -5.93
C MET A 8 9.41 13.39 -5.26
N LYS A 9 8.17 13.88 -5.42
CA LYS A 9 7.66 14.97 -4.59
C LYS A 9 7.26 14.39 -3.24
N GLY A 10 7.67 15.05 -2.16
CA GLY A 10 7.07 14.81 -0.85
C GLY A 10 5.58 15.16 -0.91
N GLY A 11 4.76 14.40 -0.20
CA GLY A 11 3.32 14.66 -0.07
C GLY A 11 2.69 13.81 1.01
N SER A 12 1.39 13.56 0.91
CA SER A 12 0.60 12.95 1.98
C SER A 12 0.03 11.57 1.66
N VAL A 13 0.43 10.95 0.54
CA VAL A 13 -0.04 9.62 0.15
C VAL A 13 0.95 8.54 0.56
N ALA A 14 0.49 7.57 1.35
CA ALA A 14 1.25 6.36 1.66
C ALA A 14 0.91 5.21 0.70
N LEU A 15 1.94 4.53 0.18
CA LEU A 15 1.80 3.40 -0.74
C LEU A 15 2.31 2.11 -0.08
N VAL A 16 1.43 1.12 0.12
CA VAL A 16 1.80 -0.17 0.71
C VAL A 16 1.47 -1.31 -0.25
N SER A 17 2.44 -2.16 -0.57
CA SER A 17 2.26 -3.25 -1.54
C SER A 17 2.88 -4.55 -1.06
N GLN A 18 2.23 -5.67 -1.37
CA GLN A 18 2.82 -6.99 -1.16
C GLN A 18 4.02 -7.25 -2.09
N SER A 19 3.93 -6.81 -3.35
CA SER A 19 4.98 -7.02 -4.34
C SER A 19 5.99 -5.87 -4.37
N GLY A 20 7.28 -6.18 -4.25
CA GLY A 20 8.35 -5.21 -4.37
C GLY A 20 8.45 -4.60 -5.77
N GLY A 21 8.25 -5.41 -6.82
CA GLY A 21 8.22 -4.93 -8.20
C GLY A 21 7.06 -3.96 -8.45
N VAL A 22 5.88 -4.29 -7.92
CA VAL A 22 4.71 -3.40 -7.99
C VAL A 22 4.92 -2.12 -7.17
N THR A 23 5.60 -2.20 -6.02
CA THR A 23 5.95 -1.00 -5.23
C THR A 23 6.77 -0.02 -6.07
N GLY A 24 7.78 -0.52 -6.79
CA GLY A 24 8.59 0.31 -7.69
C GLY A 24 7.76 0.92 -8.84
N LEU A 25 6.86 0.13 -9.42
CA LEU A 25 5.94 0.63 -10.45
C LEU A 25 5.02 1.75 -9.92
N MET A 26 4.47 1.58 -8.72
CA MET A 26 3.61 2.59 -8.11
C MET A 26 4.34 3.89 -7.82
N ILE A 27 5.58 3.82 -7.35
CA ILE A 27 6.42 5.00 -7.13
C ILE A 27 6.64 5.75 -8.45
N TYR A 28 6.98 5.03 -9.52
CA TYR A 28 7.16 5.63 -10.84
C TYR A 28 5.86 6.28 -11.34
N LYS A 29 4.73 5.58 -11.20
CA LYS A 29 3.41 6.09 -11.59
C LYS A 29 2.97 7.30 -10.76
N ALA A 30 3.30 7.33 -9.47
CA ALA A 30 3.04 8.46 -8.60
C ALA A 30 3.84 9.69 -9.07
N ALA A 31 5.11 9.52 -9.42
CA ALA A 31 5.92 10.60 -9.97
C ALA A 31 5.41 11.12 -11.32
N ASP A 32 5.04 10.21 -12.25
CA ASP A 32 4.41 10.56 -13.55
C ASP A 32 3.12 11.38 -13.34
N ALA A 33 2.35 11.04 -12.31
CA ALA A 33 1.09 11.70 -11.98
C ALA A 33 1.26 12.94 -11.09
N GLU A 34 2.51 13.33 -10.77
CA GLU A 34 2.84 14.38 -9.81
C GLU A 34 2.20 14.20 -8.42
N LEU A 35 1.93 12.95 -8.04
CA LEU A 35 1.37 12.58 -6.76
C LEU A 35 2.46 12.58 -5.69
N GLY A 36 2.31 13.45 -4.70
CA GLY A 36 3.25 13.51 -3.58
C GLY A 36 3.11 12.31 -2.64
N VAL A 37 4.22 11.62 -2.39
CA VAL A 37 4.27 10.41 -1.56
C VAL A 37 4.83 10.77 -0.19
N SER A 38 4.13 10.40 0.89
CA SER A 38 4.64 10.51 2.25
C SER A 38 5.61 9.36 2.54
N LYS A 39 5.14 8.13 2.31
CA LYS A 39 5.87 6.88 2.59
C LYS A 39 5.52 5.83 1.55
N PHE A 40 6.46 4.93 1.27
CA PHE A 40 6.17 3.71 0.53
C PHE A 40 6.81 2.52 1.25
N ALA A 41 6.12 1.38 1.21
CA ALA A 41 6.60 0.15 1.84
C ALA A 41 6.17 -1.07 1.05
N SER A 42 7.05 -2.07 1.01
CA SER A 42 6.67 -3.42 0.60
C SER A 42 6.62 -4.33 1.81
N VAL A 43 5.48 -5.02 2.01
CA VAL A 43 5.31 -6.00 3.11
C VAL A 43 5.80 -7.40 2.71
N GLY A 44 6.18 -7.61 1.44
CA GLY A 44 6.75 -8.85 0.95
C GLY A 44 5.89 -10.08 1.29
N ASN A 45 6.51 -11.08 1.92
CA ASN A 45 5.85 -12.31 2.35
C ASN A 45 5.04 -12.18 3.65
N ARG A 46 5.06 -11.01 4.31
CA ARG A 46 4.29 -10.72 5.53
C ARG A 46 4.57 -11.64 6.74
N VAL A 47 5.78 -12.20 6.84
CA VAL A 47 6.12 -13.11 7.97
C VAL A 47 6.19 -12.41 9.33
N ASN A 48 6.49 -11.10 9.34
CA ASN A 48 6.66 -10.31 10.55
C ASN A 48 5.77 -9.06 10.60
N ILE A 49 5.61 -8.36 9.47
CA ILE A 49 4.79 -7.15 9.35
C ILE A 49 3.76 -7.38 8.24
N ASP A 50 2.49 -7.15 8.53
CA ASP A 50 1.39 -7.29 7.58
C ASP A 50 0.67 -5.93 7.36
N PHE A 51 -0.34 -5.91 6.49
CA PHE A 51 -1.16 -4.74 6.17
C PHE A 51 -1.84 -4.14 7.41
N HIS A 52 -2.27 -4.94 8.37
CA HIS A 52 -2.92 -4.43 9.58
C HIS A 52 -1.96 -3.65 10.48
N ASP A 53 -0.69 -4.05 10.54
CA ASP A 53 0.36 -3.29 11.25
C ASP A 53 0.65 -1.97 10.54
N MET A 54 0.79 -2.01 9.21
CA MET A 54 0.99 -0.82 8.39
C MET A 54 -0.16 0.17 8.54
N LEU A 55 -1.41 -0.29 8.54
CA LEU A 55 -2.59 0.55 8.77
C LEU A 55 -2.56 1.17 10.17
N ARG A 56 -2.24 0.40 11.21
CA ARG A 56 -2.14 0.91 12.58
C ARG A 56 -1.08 2.01 12.71
N TYR A 57 0.05 1.82 12.07
CA TYR A 57 1.14 2.80 12.00
C TYR A 57 0.71 4.05 11.22
N LEU A 58 0.29 3.90 9.96
CA LEU A 58 -0.06 5.01 9.06
C LEU A 58 -1.27 5.81 9.53
N ARG A 59 -2.20 5.20 10.27
CA ARG A 59 -3.31 5.90 10.91
C ARG A 59 -2.83 6.99 11.88
N GLN A 60 -1.68 6.79 12.53
CA GLN A 60 -1.10 7.72 13.51
C GLN A 60 0.01 8.60 12.93
N ASP A 61 0.38 8.41 11.66
CA ASP A 61 1.45 9.17 11.00
C ASP A 61 0.91 10.51 10.46
N ASP A 62 1.27 11.62 11.09
CA ASP A 62 0.75 12.96 10.75
C ASP A 62 1.11 13.41 9.32
N GLU A 63 2.17 12.86 8.72
CA GLU A 63 2.55 13.15 7.34
C GLU A 63 1.65 12.44 6.30
N THR A 64 0.89 11.43 6.71
CA THR A 64 0.04 10.64 5.81
C THR A 64 -1.42 11.02 5.97
N GLU A 65 -2.06 11.42 4.87
CA GLU A 65 -3.50 11.73 4.79
C GLU A 65 -4.28 10.65 4.05
N VAL A 66 -3.66 9.93 3.12
CA VAL A 66 -4.30 8.86 2.31
C VAL A 66 -3.44 7.61 2.33
N VAL A 67 -4.06 6.44 2.50
CA VAL A 67 -3.37 5.14 2.43
C VAL A 67 -3.83 4.35 1.21
N CYS A 68 -2.90 3.98 0.34
CA CYS A 68 -3.14 3.12 -0.82
C CYS A 68 -2.53 1.74 -0.58
N LEU A 69 -3.33 0.69 -0.77
CA LEU A 69 -2.94 -0.70 -0.55
C LEU A 69 -3.00 -1.49 -1.86
N PHE A 70 -1.97 -2.29 -2.13
CA PHE A 70 -1.97 -3.32 -3.17
C PHE A 70 -1.89 -4.69 -2.55
N ILE A 71 -2.94 -5.48 -2.76
CA ILE A 71 -3.22 -6.69 -1.99
C ILE A 71 -3.36 -7.85 -2.97
N GLU A 72 -2.52 -8.87 -2.84
CA GLU A 72 -2.68 -10.13 -3.58
C GLU A 72 -3.44 -11.14 -2.72
N GLY A 73 -3.15 -11.20 -1.43
CA GLY A 73 -3.86 -12.00 -0.44
C GLY A 73 -3.48 -11.63 0.98
N THR A 74 -4.19 -12.16 1.96
CA THR A 74 -3.82 -12.10 3.38
C THR A 74 -4.48 -13.27 4.12
N GLU A 75 -3.72 -13.89 5.01
CA GLU A 75 -4.20 -14.89 5.96
C GLU A 75 -4.95 -14.23 7.13
N TYR A 76 -4.76 -12.92 7.34
CA TYR A 76 -5.27 -12.12 8.46
C TYR A 76 -6.38 -11.15 8.01
N ALA A 77 -7.32 -11.65 7.21
CA ALA A 77 -8.36 -10.83 6.59
C ALA A 77 -9.25 -10.09 7.61
N ARG A 78 -9.48 -10.69 8.79
CA ARG A 78 -10.31 -10.10 9.85
C ARG A 78 -9.61 -8.89 10.46
N GLU A 79 -8.36 -9.08 10.90
CA GLU A 79 -7.51 -8.07 11.51
C GLU A 79 -7.29 -6.91 10.54
N MET A 80 -6.99 -7.23 9.27
CA MET A 80 -6.87 -6.24 8.21
C MET A 80 -8.16 -5.43 8.04
N THR A 81 -9.32 -6.09 7.97
CA THR A 81 -10.61 -5.39 7.79
C THR A 81 -10.94 -4.50 8.99
N GLU A 82 -10.62 -4.94 10.20
CA GLU A 82 -10.80 -4.16 11.42
C GLU A 82 -9.92 -2.91 11.45
N GLU A 83 -8.64 -3.03 11.08
CA GLU A 83 -7.74 -1.88 11.00
C GLU A 83 -8.08 -0.94 9.84
N ILE A 84 -8.59 -1.45 8.70
CA ILE A 84 -9.16 -0.59 7.64
C ILE A 84 -10.29 0.24 8.22
N LYS A 85 -11.27 -0.37 8.90
CA LYS A 85 -12.40 0.34 9.51
C LYS A 85 -11.97 1.39 10.54
N LYS A 86 -10.93 1.11 11.32
CA LYS A 86 -10.37 2.07 12.29
C LYS A 86 -9.68 3.23 11.57
N THR A 87 -8.97 2.95 10.48
CA THR A 87 -8.22 3.94 9.70
C THR A 87 -9.14 4.86 8.91
N THR A 88 -10.19 4.32 8.27
CA THR A 88 -11.14 5.09 7.46
C THR A 88 -12.00 6.08 8.26
N ARG A 89 -11.97 6.02 9.59
CA ARG A 89 -12.58 7.06 10.44
C ARG A 89 -11.84 8.39 10.40
N THR A 90 -10.55 8.37 10.06
CA THR A 90 -9.68 9.56 10.06
C THR A 90 -8.98 9.78 8.74
N LYS A 91 -8.68 8.72 7.98
CA LYS A 91 -7.91 8.77 6.74
C LYS A 91 -8.48 7.83 5.69
N PRO A 92 -8.79 8.28 4.46
CA PRO A 92 -9.25 7.39 3.40
C PRO A 92 -8.24 6.27 3.11
N VAL A 93 -8.78 5.07 2.84
CA VAL A 93 -8.02 3.89 2.43
C VAL A 93 -8.50 3.44 1.05
N ILE A 94 -7.60 3.40 0.08
CA ILE A 94 -7.86 2.91 -1.28
C ILE A 94 -7.18 1.56 -1.43
N ALA A 95 -7.95 0.50 -1.71
CA ALA A 95 -7.42 -0.86 -1.80
C ALA A 95 -7.59 -1.43 -3.23
N PHE A 96 -6.47 -1.78 -3.85
CA PHE A 96 -6.43 -2.52 -5.11
C PHE A 96 -6.15 -4.00 -4.83
N LYS A 97 -7.23 -4.79 -4.79
CA LYS A 97 -7.16 -6.26 -4.64
C LYS A 97 -7.04 -6.92 -6.01
N VAL A 98 -5.94 -7.64 -6.24
CA VAL A 98 -5.72 -8.47 -7.43
C VAL A 98 -6.05 -9.94 -7.15
N GLY A 99 -5.89 -10.85 -8.12
CA GLY A 99 -6.13 -12.29 -7.92
C GLY A 99 -7.59 -12.61 -7.57
N LYS A 100 -8.54 -11.94 -8.23
CA LYS A 100 -9.99 -12.11 -8.00
C LYS A 100 -10.63 -13.18 -8.88
N THR A 101 -9.94 -13.62 -9.93
CA THR A 101 -10.43 -14.64 -10.87
C THR A 101 -9.93 -16.02 -10.45
N PRO A 102 -10.67 -17.10 -10.69
CA PRO A 102 -10.23 -18.46 -10.36
C PRO A 102 -8.85 -18.79 -10.95
N ALA A 103 -8.63 -18.44 -12.22
CA ALA A 103 -7.35 -18.64 -12.91
C ALA A 103 -6.16 -17.88 -12.27
N SER A 104 -6.41 -16.83 -11.49
CA SER A 104 -5.37 -16.07 -10.79
C SER A 104 -5.31 -16.37 -9.29
N GLN A 105 -6.18 -17.25 -8.77
CA GLN A 105 -6.12 -17.76 -7.41
C GLN A 105 -5.32 -19.07 -7.31
N GLU A 106 -5.20 -19.79 -8.43
CA GLU A 106 -4.47 -21.07 -8.53
C GLU A 106 -3.01 -20.92 -9.01
N ALA A 107 -2.62 -19.70 -9.41
CA ALA A 107 -1.28 -19.37 -9.90
C ALA A 107 -0.41 -18.78 -8.77
#